data_AF-A0A068RKY3-F1
#
_entry.id   AF-A0A068RKY3-F1
#
_cell.length_a   1.000
_cell.length_b   1.000
_cell.length_c   1.000
_cell.angle_alpha   90.00
_cell.angle_beta   90.00
_cell.angle_gamma   90.00
#
_symmetry.space_group_name_H-M   'P 1'
#
loop_
_entity.id
_entity.type
_entity.pdbx_description
1 polymer ?
#
loop_
_entity_poly.entity_id
_entity_poly.type
_entity_poly.pdbx_seq_one_letter_code
_entity_poly.pdbx_strand_id
1 'polypeptide(L)'
;MFVGDLSNDLQLAIESLNADIVELYKGFADHYHDQWDNGVEQVNVTADFQDSVGKVQKGCDQLGLTKVARYYHVESDYYDWPLRQRAFRVLAPSPAHMCKTVVMVNQGYSEKLGLDESVYPRYVCVVTQYIAPVNTAKLLDYYRGLVEKPAGKKFYNFRLAKHEISFELTGFRTGGVTPIGMDKQIPIILAESITKLSPSTFVMGAGHIDWKIALPVQDFIKATNCLVLDLE
;
A
#
# COMPACT_ATOMS: atom_id res chain seq x y z
N MET A 1 -24.57 16.13 -2.93
CA MET A 1 -24.06 17.14 -1.98
C MET A 1 -22.78 16.59 -1.43
N PHE A 2 -21.64 17.17 -1.79
CA PHE A 2 -20.34 16.75 -1.28
C PHE A 2 -20.15 17.30 0.13
N VAL A 3 -19.31 16.66 0.94
CA VAL A 3 -19.01 17.13 2.32
C VAL A 3 -18.50 18.58 2.33
N GLY A 4 -17.81 19.01 1.26
CA GLY A 4 -17.34 20.39 1.09
C GLY A 4 -18.45 21.42 0.86
N ASP A 5 -19.68 20.98 0.52
CA ASP A 5 -20.84 21.86 0.33
C ASP A 5 -21.60 22.11 1.64
N LEU A 6 -21.16 21.49 2.76
CA LEU A 6 -21.79 21.63 4.06
C LEU A 6 -21.30 22.88 4.81
N SER A 7 -22.12 23.41 5.72
CA SER A 7 -21.70 24.48 6.64
C SER A 7 -20.53 24.04 7.54
N ASN A 8 -19.69 24.98 7.98
CA ASN A 8 -18.55 24.70 8.86
C ASN A 8 -18.92 23.85 10.09
N ASP A 9 -20.03 24.15 10.75
CA ASP A 9 -20.46 23.40 11.95
C ASP A 9 -20.74 21.92 11.64
N LEU A 10 -21.26 21.62 10.45
CA LEU A 10 -21.49 20.24 10.00
C LEU A 10 -20.19 19.55 9.60
N GLN A 11 -19.25 20.28 8.99
CA GLN A 11 -17.92 19.75 8.70
C GLN A 11 -17.18 19.38 9.99
N LEU A 12 -17.19 20.26 11.00
CA LEU A 12 -16.62 20.00 12.32
C LEU A 12 -17.30 18.82 13.03
N ALA A 13 -18.62 18.71 12.95
CA ALA A 13 -19.35 17.58 13.50
C ALA A 13 -18.95 16.25 12.84
N ILE A 14 -18.76 16.26 11.51
CA ILE A 14 -18.26 15.08 10.76
C ILE A 14 -16.83 14.73 11.18
N GLU A 15 -15.95 15.72 11.35
CA GLU A 15 -14.59 15.50 11.85
C GLU A 15 -14.56 14.91 13.25
N SER A 16 -15.40 15.42 14.17
CA SER A 16 -15.54 14.88 15.52
C SER A 16 -16.02 13.42 15.50
N LEU A 17 -17.08 13.14 14.75
CA LEU A 17 -17.59 11.77 14.59
C LEU A 17 -16.53 10.84 13.99
N ASN A 18 -15.74 11.34 13.04
CA ASN A 18 -14.64 10.57 12.46
C ASN A 18 -13.60 10.20 13.52
N ALA A 19 -13.22 11.14 14.40
CA ALA A 19 -12.28 10.89 15.48
C ALA A 19 -12.82 9.86 16.48
N ASP A 20 -14.11 9.96 16.86
CA ASP A 20 -14.75 9.02 17.77
C ASP A 20 -14.76 7.59 17.20
N ILE A 21 -15.06 7.44 15.91
CA ILE A 21 -15.01 6.12 15.24
C ILE A 21 -13.58 5.56 15.24
N VAL A 22 -12.57 6.40 14.98
CA VAL A 22 -11.17 5.97 15.02
C VAL A 22 -10.79 5.50 16.41
N GLU A 23 -11.19 6.23 17.45
CA GLU A 23 -10.89 5.87 18.83
C GLU A 23 -11.60 4.57 19.25
N LEU A 24 -12.85 4.38 18.80
CA LEU A 24 -13.57 3.13 18.97
C LEU A 24 -12.78 1.94 18.41
N TYR A 25 -12.31 2.04 17.17
CA TYR A 25 -11.51 0.97 16.55
C TYR A 25 -10.21 0.69 17.30
N LYS A 26 -9.56 1.71 17.87
CA LYS A 26 -8.38 1.47 18.73
C LYS A 26 -8.76 0.71 20.00
N GLY A 27 -9.86 1.10 20.65
CA GLY A 27 -10.36 0.40 21.84
C GLY A 27 -10.73 -1.06 21.59
N PHE A 28 -11.10 -1.41 20.35
CA PHE A 28 -11.41 -2.76 19.93
C PHE A 28 -10.30 -3.45 19.13
N ALA A 29 -9.06 -2.94 19.14
CA ALA A 29 -8.00 -3.43 18.26
C ALA A 29 -7.71 -4.93 18.45
N ASP A 30 -7.63 -5.41 19.69
CA ASP A 30 -7.39 -6.83 20.00
C ASP A 30 -8.54 -7.70 19.50
N HIS A 31 -9.78 -7.31 19.82
CA HIS A 31 -10.97 -8.02 19.34
C HIS A 31 -11.08 -8.03 17.81
N TYR A 32 -10.73 -6.91 17.17
CA TYR A 32 -10.70 -6.81 15.72
C TYR A 32 -9.72 -7.83 15.11
N HIS A 33 -8.56 -8.03 15.75
CA HIS A 33 -7.58 -9.03 15.32
C HIS A 33 -8.06 -10.46 15.57
N ASP A 34 -8.63 -10.75 16.74
CA ASP A 34 -9.18 -12.07 17.08
C ASP A 34 -10.29 -12.51 16.11
N GLN A 35 -11.04 -11.54 15.58
CA GLN A 35 -12.12 -11.77 14.61
C GLN A 35 -11.66 -11.59 13.16
N TRP A 36 -10.36 -11.42 12.90
CA TRP A 36 -9.86 -11.15 11.55
C TRP A 36 -10.18 -12.28 10.56
N ASP A 37 -10.02 -13.53 10.98
CA ASP A 37 -10.25 -14.67 10.09
C ASP A 37 -11.74 -14.85 9.75
N ASN A 38 -12.66 -14.36 10.58
CA ASN A 38 -14.10 -14.48 10.35
C ASN A 38 -14.61 -13.70 9.13
N GLY A 39 -13.83 -12.72 8.64
CA GLY A 39 -14.15 -11.96 7.44
C GLY A 39 -13.33 -12.38 6.23
N VAL A 40 -12.53 -13.45 6.32
CA VAL A 40 -11.79 -14.00 5.19
C VAL A 40 -12.72 -14.90 4.39
N GLU A 41 -13.18 -14.37 3.26
CA GLU A 41 -14.04 -15.09 2.34
C GLU A 41 -13.27 -15.55 1.10
N GLN A 42 -13.60 -16.73 0.57
CA GLN A 42 -13.11 -17.14 -0.74
C GLN A 42 -13.81 -16.34 -1.82
N VAL A 43 -13.05 -15.48 -2.49
CA VAL A 43 -13.58 -14.66 -3.57
C VAL A 43 -13.44 -15.37 -4.91
N ASN A 44 -14.58 -15.66 -5.51
CA ASN A 44 -14.68 -16.06 -6.91
C ASN A 44 -14.50 -14.83 -7.80
N VAL A 45 -13.29 -14.62 -8.29
CA VAL A 45 -12.97 -13.57 -9.26
C VAL A 45 -13.59 -13.97 -10.61
N THR A 46 -14.34 -13.06 -11.23
CA THR A 46 -14.92 -13.30 -12.55
C THR A 46 -13.81 -13.40 -13.61
N ALA A 47 -14.12 -14.04 -14.74
CA ALA A 47 -13.16 -14.17 -15.84
C ALA A 47 -12.54 -12.82 -16.26
N ASP A 48 -13.31 -11.73 -16.18
CA ASP A 48 -12.89 -10.37 -16.55
C ASP A 48 -11.73 -9.83 -15.71
N PHE A 49 -11.56 -10.32 -14.48
CA PHE A 49 -10.52 -9.87 -13.55
C PHE A 49 -9.44 -10.92 -13.31
N GLN A 50 -9.55 -12.10 -13.92
CA GLN A 50 -8.69 -13.24 -13.64
C GLN A 50 -7.22 -12.95 -13.93
N ASP A 51 -6.92 -12.22 -15.01
CA ASP A 51 -5.55 -11.89 -15.40
C ASP A 51 -4.87 -10.88 -14.45
N SER A 52 -5.65 -10.13 -13.67
CA SER A 52 -5.14 -9.11 -12.74
C SER A 52 -5.31 -9.52 -11.28
N VAL A 53 -6.54 -9.63 -10.80
CA VAL A 53 -6.85 -10.00 -9.41
C VAL A 53 -6.48 -11.47 -9.16
N GLY A 54 -6.72 -12.36 -10.12
CA GLY A 54 -6.32 -13.77 -10.01
C GLY A 54 -4.80 -13.94 -9.88
N LYS A 55 -4.01 -13.04 -10.50
CA LYS A 55 -2.55 -12.98 -10.31
C LYS A 55 -2.18 -12.63 -8.87
N VAL A 56 -2.90 -11.69 -8.25
CA VAL A 56 -2.71 -11.32 -6.84
C VAL A 56 -3.13 -12.46 -5.90
N GLN A 57 -4.22 -13.16 -6.20
CA GLN A 57 -4.64 -14.35 -5.45
C GLN A 57 -3.59 -15.45 -5.50
N LYS A 58 -3.04 -15.75 -6.69
CA LYS A 58 -1.92 -16.69 -6.84
C LYS A 58 -0.68 -16.23 -6.07
N GLY A 59 -0.37 -14.92 -6.10
CA GLY A 59 0.71 -14.36 -5.30
C GLY A 59 0.48 -14.52 -3.80
N CYS A 60 -0.74 -14.33 -3.31
CA CYS A 60 -1.10 -14.57 -1.92
C CYS A 60 -0.95 -16.04 -1.53
N ASP A 61 -1.35 -16.96 -2.41
CA ASP A 61 -1.19 -18.40 -2.19
C ASP A 61 0.29 -18.78 -2.04
N GLN A 62 1.14 -18.32 -2.96
CA GLN A 62 2.59 -18.54 -2.92
C GLN A 62 3.25 -17.96 -1.67
N LEU A 63 2.72 -16.85 -1.15
CA LEU A 63 3.21 -16.17 0.05
C LEU A 63 2.56 -16.68 1.35
N GLY A 64 1.61 -17.61 1.28
CA GLY A 64 0.86 -18.11 2.44
C GLY A 64 -0.14 -17.10 3.03
N LEU A 65 -0.45 -16.02 2.32
CA LEU A 65 -1.34 -14.93 2.76
C LEU A 65 -2.83 -15.22 2.53
N THR A 66 -3.18 -16.24 1.73
CA THR A 66 -4.58 -16.54 1.36
C THR A 66 -5.51 -16.68 2.57
N LYS A 67 -5.01 -17.21 3.69
CA LYS A 67 -5.80 -17.44 4.91
C LYS A 67 -6.13 -16.16 5.69
N VAL A 68 -5.43 -15.07 5.41
CA VAL A 68 -5.58 -13.79 6.12
C VAL A 68 -5.92 -12.64 5.17
N ALA A 69 -6.01 -12.89 3.86
CA ALA A 69 -6.33 -11.89 2.85
C ALA A 69 -7.84 -11.68 2.74
N ARG A 70 -8.29 -10.44 2.96
CA ARG A 70 -9.68 -10.05 2.67
C ARG A 70 -9.74 -9.24 1.38
N TYR A 71 -10.59 -9.61 0.45
CA TYR A 71 -10.75 -8.91 -0.82
C TYR A 71 -12.07 -8.14 -0.86
N TYR A 72 -12.04 -6.95 -1.44
CA TYR A 72 -13.21 -6.10 -1.62
C TYR A 72 -13.30 -5.69 -3.08
N HIS A 73 -14.39 -6.07 -3.74
CA HIS A 73 -14.81 -5.46 -5.00
C HIS A 73 -15.52 -4.14 -4.67
N VAL A 74 -15.16 -3.07 -5.36
CA VAL A 74 -15.71 -1.72 -5.18
C VAL A 74 -16.31 -1.21 -6.49
N GLU A 75 -17.05 -0.12 -6.38
CA GLU A 75 -17.76 0.52 -7.49
C GLU A 75 -16.77 1.20 -8.46
N SER A 76 -17.17 1.36 -9.72
CA SER A 76 -16.29 1.95 -10.74
C SER A 76 -15.99 3.44 -10.49
N ASP A 77 -16.87 4.14 -9.78
CA ASP A 77 -16.69 5.54 -9.35
C ASP A 77 -16.00 5.66 -7.97
N TYR A 78 -15.50 4.55 -7.41
CA TYR A 78 -14.88 4.51 -6.09
C TYR A 78 -13.80 5.58 -5.88
N TYR A 79 -12.99 5.87 -6.90
CA TYR A 79 -11.91 6.86 -6.81
C TYR A 79 -12.38 8.31 -6.85
N ASP A 80 -13.63 8.56 -7.24
CA ASP A 80 -14.25 9.89 -7.21
C ASP A 80 -14.74 10.24 -5.80
N TRP A 81 -14.79 9.25 -4.89
CA TRP A 81 -15.29 9.43 -3.54
C TRP A 81 -14.22 9.99 -2.58
N PRO A 82 -14.64 10.78 -1.56
CA PRO A 82 -13.78 11.16 -0.45
C PRO A 82 -13.09 9.94 0.20
N LEU A 83 -11.84 10.11 0.66
CA LEU A 83 -11.04 9.01 1.21
C LEU A 83 -11.73 8.30 2.38
N ARG A 84 -12.49 9.03 3.21
CA ARG A 84 -13.25 8.43 4.31
C ARG A 84 -14.36 7.50 3.81
N GLN A 85 -15.09 7.90 2.77
CA GLN A 85 -16.14 7.06 2.16
C GLN A 85 -15.53 5.79 1.56
N ARG A 86 -14.38 5.94 0.88
CA ARG A 86 -13.59 4.81 0.37
C ARG A 86 -13.17 3.84 1.48
N ALA A 87 -12.76 4.35 2.63
CA ALA A 87 -12.38 3.54 3.80
C ALA A 87 -13.58 2.75 4.35
N PHE A 88 -14.74 3.39 4.51
CA PHE A 88 -15.96 2.69 4.93
C PHE A 88 -16.34 1.55 3.98
N ARG A 89 -16.23 1.78 2.67
CA ARG A 89 -16.62 0.79 1.66
C ARG A 89 -15.83 -0.52 1.74
N VAL A 90 -14.60 -0.46 2.24
CA VAL A 90 -13.71 -1.62 2.41
C VAL A 90 -13.50 -1.99 3.88
N LEU A 91 -14.36 -1.48 4.77
CA LEU A 91 -14.33 -1.74 6.21
C LEU A 91 -12.99 -1.39 6.87
N ALA A 92 -12.27 -0.40 6.32
CA ALA A 92 -11.04 0.10 6.91
C ALA A 92 -11.34 0.95 8.15
N PRO A 93 -10.62 0.73 9.28
CA PRO A 93 -10.87 1.46 10.53
C PRO A 93 -10.76 2.99 10.40
N SER A 94 -9.85 3.46 9.54
CA SER A 94 -9.66 4.89 9.29
C SER A 94 -9.05 5.16 7.91
N PRO A 95 -9.06 6.43 7.43
CA PRO A 95 -8.31 6.83 6.25
C PRO A 95 -6.81 6.50 6.31
N ALA A 96 -6.23 6.41 7.51
CA ALA A 96 -4.83 6.03 7.70
C ALA A 96 -4.56 4.56 7.36
N HIS A 97 -5.57 3.68 7.42
CA HIS A 97 -5.45 2.27 7.04
C HIS A 97 -5.53 2.09 5.52
N MET A 98 -5.97 3.12 4.78
CA MET A 98 -5.99 3.12 3.33
C MET A 98 -4.59 3.44 2.79
N CYS A 99 -4.00 2.48 2.09
CA CYS A 99 -2.66 2.54 1.53
C CYS A 99 -2.67 2.48 0.00
N LYS A 100 -1.64 3.07 -0.59
CA LYS A 100 -1.33 3.02 -2.02
C LYS A 100 0.02 2.35 -2.20
N THR A 101 0.13 1.62 -3.29
CA THR A 101 1.41 1.09 -3.76
C THR A 101 1.88 1.95 -4.92
N VAL A 102 3.13 2.42 -4.87
CA VAL A 102 3.74 3.21 -5.92
C VAL A 102 5.12 2.64 -6.26
N VAL A 103 5.45 2.63 -7.54
CA VAL A 103 6.81 2.28 -7.98
C VAL A 103 7.63 3.56 -8.08
N MET A 104 8.80 3.55 -7.45
CA MET A 104 9.77 4.63 -7.54
C MET A 104 10.94 4.19 -8.43
N VAL A 105 11.38 5.08 -9.31
CA VAL A 105 12.57 4.92 -10.14
C VAL A 105 13.69 5.81 -9.61
N ASN A 106 14.87 5.23 -9.42
CA ASN A 106 16.09 5.98 -9.21
C ASN A 106 16.58 6.52 -10.56
N GLN A 107 16.25 7.76 -10.90
CA GLN A 107 16.69 8.42 -12.13
C GLN A 107 18.21 8.67 -12.16
N GLY A 108 18.85 8.63 -10.99
CA GLY A 108 20.30 8.70 -10.86
C GLY A 108 20.99 7.37 -11.13
N TYR A 109 20.24 6.27 -11.30
CA TYR A 109 20.80 4.94 -11.48
C TYR A 109 21.79 4.87 -12.65
N SER A 110 22.91 4.16 -12.44
CA SER A 110 23.93 3.98 -13.46
C SER A 110 24.61 2.63 -13.29
N GLU A 111 24.47 1.76 -14.29
CA GLU A 111 25.11 0.43 -14.33
C GLU A 111 26.64 0.54 -14.24
N LYS A 112 27.22 1.67 -14.68
CA LYS A 112 28.67 1.93 -14.64
C LYS A 112 29.26 1.95 -13.23
N LEU A 113 28.43 2.16 -12.21
CA LEU A 113 28.90 2.13 -10.82
C LEU A 113 29.12 0.71 -10.30
N GLY A 114 28.54 -0.31 -10.95
CA GLY A 114 28.72 -1.72 -10.57
C GLY A 114 28.31 -2.04 -9.13
N LEU A 115 27.40 -1.25 -8.54
CA LEU A 115 26.88 -1.46 -7.20
C LEU A 115 25.75 -2.48 -7.23
N ASP A 116 25.65 -3.27 -6.16
CA ASP A 116 24.61 -4.28 -6.00
C ASP A 116 23.20 -3.64 -5.88
N GLU A 117 22.18 -4.26 -6.47
CA GLU A 117 20.82 -3.71 -6.47
C GLU A 117 20.18 -3.70 -5.08
N SER A 118 20.64 -4.51 -4.12
CA SER A 118 20.15 -4.47 -2.73
C SER A 118 20.51 -3.18 -2.00
N VAL A 119 21.60 -2.51 -2.41
CA VAL A 119 22.10 -1.26 -1.82
C VAL A 119 21.99 -0.07 -2.78
N TYR A 120 21.78 -0.33 -4.06
CA TYR A 120 21.65 0.68 -5.11
C TYR A 120 20.58 0.29 -6.16
N PRO A 121 19.31 0.17 -5.75
CA PRO A 121 18.27 -0.28 -6.66
C PRO A 121 17.93 0.77 -7.71
N ARG A 122 17.66 0.30 -8.93
CA ARG A 122 17.06 1.11 -9.99
C ARG A 122 15.57 1.40 -9.72
N TYR A 123 14.87 0.42 -9.17
CA TYR A 123 13.43 0.48 -8.90
C TYR A 123 13.12 -0.03 -7.51
N VAL A 124 12.15 0.59 -6.83
CA VAL A 124 11.61 0.10 -5.55
C VAL A 124 10.08 0.22 -5.57
N CYS A 125 9.40 -0.72 -4.92
CA CYS A 125 7.95 -0.72 -4.75
C CYS A 125 7.63 -0.24 -3.33
N VAL A 126 6.96 0.91 -3.19
CA VAL A 126 6.67 1.53 -1.90
C VAL A 126 5.18 1.41 -1.58
N VAL A 127 4.87 0.82 -0.44
CA VAL A 127 3.54 0.82 0.17
C VAL A 127 3.51 1.91 1.23
N THR A 128 2.64 2.89 1.06
CA THR A 128 2.46 4.03 1.99
C THR A 128 0.99 4.39 2.13
N GLN A 129 0.63 5.13 3.17
CA GLN A 129 -0.75 5.56 3.41
C GLN A 129 -1.18 6.60 2.35
N TYR A 130 -2.47 6.68 2.03
CA TYR A 130 -2.98 7.72 1.11
C TYR A 130 -2.78 9.13 1.66
N ILE A 131 -2.84 9.28 2.99
CA ILE A 131 -2.72 10.54 3.72
C ILE A 131 -1.28 11.06 3.83
N ALA A 132 -0.29 10.24 3.46
CA ALA A 132 1.13 10.60 3.55
C ALA A 132 1.79 10.63 2.15
N PRO A 133 2.65 11.62 1.87
CA PRO A 133 3.57 11.55 0.75
C PRO A 133 4.72 10.57 1.04
N VAL A 134 5.48 10.19 0.00
CA VAL A 134 6.73 9.42 0.18
C VAL A 134 7.90 10.40 0.29
N ASN A 135 8.58 10.43 1.44
CA ASN A 135 9.79 11.23 1.62
C ASN A 135 11.00 10.57 0.92
N THR A 136 11.35 11.07 -0.27
CA THR A 136 12.45 10.51 -1.06
C THR A 136 13.85 10.84 -0.53
N ALA A 137 13.97 11.83 0.37
CA ALA A 137 15.24 12.12 1.05
C ALA A 137 15.58 11.00 2.04
N LYS A 138 14.59 10.50 2.80
CA LYS A 138 14.78 9.35 3.70
C LYS A 138 15.13 8.06 2.94
N LEU A 139 14.53 7.82 1.77
CA LEU A 139 14.94 6.71 0.89
C LEU A 139 16.40 6.84 0.44
N LEU A 140 16.81 8.04 0.03
CA LEU A 140 18.20 8.32 -0.33
C LEU A 140 19.14 8.06 0.85
N ASP A 141 18.81 8.55 2.04
CA ASP A 141 19.67 8.42 3.22
C ASP A 141 19.78 6.97 3.67
N TYR A 142 18.69 6.21 3.62
CA TYR A 142 18.69 4.77 3.90
C TYR A 142 19.66 4.01 3.00
N TYR A 143 19.49 4.07 1.67
CA TYR A 143 20.33 3.29 0.75
C TYR A 143 21.80 3.71 0.79
N ARG A 144 22.08 5.00 1.01
CA ARG A 144 23.45 5.48 1.21
C ARG A 144 24.06 4.97 2.51
N GLY A 145 23.26 4.77 3.55
CA GLY A 145 23.68 4.27 4.86
C GLY A 145 24.01 2.78 4.87
N LEU A 146 23.58 2.01 3.86
CA LEU A 146 23.87 0.57 3.76
C LEU A 146 25.32 0.24 3.40
N VAL A 147 26.10 1.22 2.95
CA VAL A 147 27.49 1.03 2.50
C VAL A 147 28.42 2.06 3.10
N GLU A 148 29.65 1.66 3.44
CA GLU A 148 30.65 2.58 4.00
C GLU A 148 31.07 3.69 3.02
N LYS A 149 31.06 3.38 1.71
CA LYS A 149 31.48 4.29 0.63
C LYS A 149 30.38 4.41 -0.43
N PRO A 150 29.28 5.14 -0.14
CA PRO A 150 28.18 5.28 -1.09
C PRO A 150 28.58 6.15 -2.29
N ALA A 151 27.93 5.90 -3.43
CA ALA A 151 28.00 6.81 -4.59
C ALA A 151 27.54 8.22 -4.19
N GLY A 152 27.84 9.26 -4.97
CA GLY A 152 27.39 10.64 -4.67
C GLY A 152 25.86 10.78 -4.62
N LYS A 153 25.32 11.75 -3.84
CA LYS A 153 23.87 11.93 -3.64
C LYS A 153 23.06 12.00 -4.95
N LYS A 154 23.62 12.59 -6.01
CA LYS A 154 23.00 12.70 -7.34
C LYS A 154 22.61 11.34 -7.97
N PHE A 155 23.24 10.26 -7.53
CA PHE A 155 22.99 8.90 -7.99
C PHE A 155 21.78 8.25 -7.30
N TYR A 156 21.20 8.87 -6.28
CA TYR A 156 20.04 8.37 -5.52
C TYR A 156 18.83 9.29 -5.72
N ASN A 157 18.43 9.53 -6.97
CA ASN A 157 17.32 10.44 -7.30
C ASN A 157 16.02 9.64 -7.52
N PHE A 158 15.37 9.24 -6.44
CA PHE A 158 14.09 8.52 -6.49
C PHE A 158 12.95 9.45 -6.90
N ARG A 159 12.21 9.06 -7.94
CA ARG A 159 11.00 9.73 -8.44
C ARG A 159 9.90 8.71 -8.70
N LEU A 160 8.66 9.17 -8.72
CA LEU A 160 7.54 8.31 -9.12
C LEU A 160 7.79 7.79 -10.55
N ALA A 161 7.68 6.49 -10.74
CA ALA A 161 7.78 5.88 -12.06
C ALA A 161 6.58 6.30 -12.93
N LYS A 162 6.81 6.41 -14.24
CA LYS A 162 5.72 6.57 -15.20
C LYS A 162 4.83 5.32 -15.20
N HIS A 163 3.57 5.48 -15.61
CA HIS A 163 2.58 4.40 -15.59
C HIS A 163 3.02 3.19 -16.43
N GLU A 164 3.71 3.41 -17.56
CA GLU A 164 4.20 2.34 -18.43
C GLU A 164 5.27 1.50 -17.74
N ILE A 165 6.22 2.15 -17.05
CA ILE A 165 7.27 1.47 -16.29
C ILE A 165 6.66 0.73 -15.10
N SER A 166 5.73 1.36 -14.37
CA SER A 166 5.02 0.70 -13.28
C SER A 166 4.27 -0.55 -13.77
N PHE A 167 3.61 -0.46 -14.92
CA PHE A 167 2.90 -1.59 -15.51
C PHE A 167 3.87 -2.70 -15.96
N GLU A 168 4.99 -2.36 -16.60
CA GLU A 168 5.99 -3.34 -17.02
C GLU A 168 6.61 -4.11 -15.84
N LEU A 169 6.80 -3.43 -14.70
CA LEU A 169 7.38 -4.04 -13.51
C LEU A 169 6.37 -4.87 -12.71
N THR A 170 5.14 -4.36 -12.58
CA THR A 170 4.15 -4.95 -11.67
C THR A 170 3.11 -5.82 -12.37
N GLY A 171 2.82 -5.56 -13.64
CA GLY A 171 1.69 -6.12 -14.37
C GLY A 171 0.35 -5.48 -14.02
N PHE A 172 0.34 -4.42 -13.20
CA PHE A 172 -0.89 -3.79 -12.70
C PHE A 172 -1.01 -2.34 -13.15
N ARG A 173 -2.23 -1.94 -13.50
CA ARG A 173 -2.55 -0.56 -13.87
C ARG A 173 -2.73 0.31 -12.63
N THR A 174 -2.66 1.62 -12.84
CA THR A 174 -2.89 2.65 -11.80
C THR A 174 -4.17 2.36 -11.02
N GLY A 175 -4.11 2.50 -9.69
CA GLY A 175 -5.23 2.22 -8.79
C GLY A 175 -5.44 0.74 -8.43
N GLY A 176 -4.76 -0.18 -9.12
CA GLY A 176 -4.71 -1.61 -8.80
C GLY A 176 -3.34 -2.10 -8.34
N VAL A 177 -2.30 -1.25 -8.36
CA VAL A 177 -0.92 -1.65 -8.05
C VAL A 177 -0.79 -2.25 -6.65
N THR A 178 -0.09 -3.37 -6.56
CA THR A 178 0.24 -4.10 -5.33
C THR A 178 1.60 -4.78 -5.46
N PRO A 179 2.36 -4.95 -4.37
CA PRO A 179 3.62 -5.68 -4.41
C PRO A 179 3.42 -7.21 -4.52
N ILE A 180 2.19 -7.71 -4.42
CA ILE A 180 1.89 -9.14 -4.46
C ILE A 180 1.65 -9.57 -5.92
N GLY A 181 2.39 -10.57 -6.39
CA GLY A 181 2.22 -11.12 -7.74
C GLY A 181 2.75 -10.21 -8.86
N MET A 182 3.76 -9.38 -8.58
CA MET A 182 4.42 -8.55 -9.60
C MET A 182 5.08 -9.40 -10.69
N ASP A 183 5.20 -8.87 -11.92
CA ASP A 183 5.93 -9.53 -13.02
C ASP A 183 7.44 -9.56 -12.78
N LYS A 184 7.99 -8.51 -12.16
CA LYS A 184 9.40 -8.44 -11.78
C LYS A 184 9.50 -8.24 -10.27
N GLN A 185 10.36 -9.05 -9.65
CA GLN A 185 10.76 -8.90 -8.25
C GLN A 185 11.59 -7.61 -8.12
N ILE A 186 11.08 -6.64 -7.38
CA ILE A 186 11.79 -5.42 -7.00
C ILE A 186 11.66 -5.23 -5.49
N PRO A 187 12.62 -4.57 -4.81
CA PRO A 187 12.55 -4.36 -3.36
C PRO A 187 11.24 -3.72 -2.94
N ILE A 188 10.58 -4.34 -1.96
CA ILE A 188 9.33 -3.85 -1.36
C ILE A 188 9.70 -3.05 -0.11
N ILE A 189 9.17 -1.84 -0.02
CA ILE A 189 9.32 -0.94 1.13
C ILE A 189 7.94 -0.67 1.69
N LEU A 190 7.74 -0.97 2.97
CA LEU A 190 6.57 -0.62 3.76
C LEU A 190 6.90 0.63 4.59
N ALA A 191 6.09 1.67 4.46
CA ALA A 191 6.22 2.84 5.32
C ALA A 191 6.02 2.45 6.79
N GLU A 192 6.94 2.88 7.67
CA GLU A 192 6.91 2.56 9.10
C GLU A 192 5.61 3.01 9.77
N SER A 193 4.98 4.09 9.30
CA SER A 193 3.69 4.54 9.82
C SER A 193 2.58 3.49 9.72
N ILE A 194 2.68 2.55 8.77
CA ILE A 194 1.74 1.43 8.62
C ILE A 194 1.89 0.41 9.76
N THR A 195 3.09 0.25 10.32
CA THR A 195 3.33 -0.66 11.47
C THR A 195 2.79 -0.10 12.78
N LYS A 196 2.44 1.18 12.80
CA LYS A 196 1.87 1.90 13.94
C LYS A 196 0.34 1.99 13.89
N LEU A 197 -0.29 1.36 12.89
CA LEU A 197 -1.75 1.32 12.76
C LEU A 197 -2.39 0.52 13.91
N SER A 198 -3.57 0.97 14.32
CA SER A 198 -4.39 0.32 15.33
C SER A 198 -5.85 0.40 14.91
N PRO A 199 -6.50 -0.73 14.58
CA PRO A 199 -5.96 -2.09 14.48
C PRO A 199 -4.80 -2.26 13.49
N SER A 200 -3.92 -3.25 13.72
CA SER A 200 -2.70 -3.46 12.92
C SER A 200 -2.97 -4.15 11.56
N THR A 201 -3.80 -3.51 10.73
CA THR A 201 -4.17 -3.95 9.38
C THR A 201 -4.11 -2.79 8.40
N PHE A 202 -4.08 -3.08 7.10
CA PHE A 202 -4.10 -2.04 6.07
C PHE A 202 -4.76 -2.55 4.80
N VAL A 203 -5.21 -1.63 3.95
CA VAL A 203 -5.89 -1.91 2.68
C VAL A 203 -5.12 -1.28 1.52
N MET A 204 -4.93 -2.01 0.43
CA MET A 204 -4.28 -1.51 -0.78
C MET A 204 -4.95 -2.04 -2.06
N GLY A 205 -4.42 -1.70 -3.23
CA GLY A 205 -4.88 -2.26 -4.51
C GLY A 205 -4.72 -3.78 -4.58
N ALA A 206 -5.58 -4.45 -5.35
CA ALA A 206 -5.54 -5.91 -5.52
C ALA A 206 -5.46 -6.32 -7.00
N GLY A 207 -4.60 -5.65 -7.77
CA GLY A 207 -4.34 -5.95 -9.17
C GLY A 207 -5.24 -5.20 -10.15
N HIS A 208 -6.43 -4.78 -9.71
CA HIS A 208 -7.38 -4.00 -10.50
C HIS A 208 -7.86 -2.75 -9.77
N ILE A 209 -8.28 -1.72 -10.52
CA ILE A 209 -8.76 -0.45 -9.97
C ILE A 209 -10.02 -0.64 -9.09
N ASP A 210 -10.87 -1.62 -9.42
CA ASP A 210 -12.09 -1.91 -8.68
C ASP A 210 -11.91 -2.98 -7.58
N TRP A 211 -10.67 -3.40 -7.32
CA TRP A 211 -10.38 -4.44 -6.33
C TRP A 211 -9.38 -3.97 -5.29
N LYS A 212 -9.66 -4.32 -4.04
CA LYS A 212 -8.84 -3.96 -2.87
C LYS A 212 -8.57 -5.21 -2.05
N ILE A 213 -7.39 -5.25 -1.42
CA ILE A 213 -6.99 -6.32 -0.52
C ILE A 213 -6.62 -5.71 0.82
N ALA A 214 -7.13 -6.28 1.90
CA ALA A 214 -6.75 -5.96 3.26
C ALA A 214 -5.97 -7.12 3.89
N LEU A 215 -4.93 -6.77 4.64
CA LEU A 215 -4.03 -7.72 5.28
C LEU A 215 -3.64 -7.24 6.68
N PRO A 216 -3.38 -8.16 7.62
CA PRO A 216 -2.65 -7.84 8.82
C PRO A 216 -1.21 -7.42 8.48
N VAL A 217 -0.71 -6.39 9.17
CA VAL A 217 0.60 -5.80 8.86
C VAL A 217 1.73 -6.81 9.07
N GLN A 218 1.68 -7.57 10.17
CA GLN A 218 2.74 -8.52 10.51
C GLN A 218 2.79 -9.72 9.56
N ASP A 219 1.65 -10.25 9.13
CA ASP A 219 1.59 -11.31 8.13
C ASP A 219 2.17 -10.84 6.79
N PHE A 220 1.82 -9.63 6.36
CA PHE A 220 2.41 -9.05 5.15
C PHE A 220 3.93 -8.88 5.24
N ILE A 221 4.44 -8.34 6.35
CA ILE A 221 5.89 -8.16 6.57
C ILE A 221 6.61 -9.51 6.52
N LYS A 222 6.13 -10.50 7.27
CA LYS A 222 6.73 -11.84 7.32
C LYS A 222 6.72 -12.53 5.96
N ALA A 223 5.60 -12.46 5.26
CA ALA A 223 5.45 -13.13 3.98
C ALA A 223 6.31 -12.51 2.88
N THR A 224 6.38 -11.17 2.84
CA THR A 224 7.09 -10.45 1.76
C THR A 224 8.56 -10.18 2.07
N ASN A 225 8.97 -10.28 3.33
CA ASN A 225 10.29 -9.84 3.80
C ASN A 225 10.62 -8.40 3.36
N CYS A 226 9.61 -7.53 3.33
CA CYS A 226 9.77 -6.14 2.90
C CYS A 226 10.62 -5.34 3.90
N LEU A 227 11.24 -4.26 3.40
CA LEU A 227 11.92 -3.28 4.24
C LEU A 227 10.90 -2.39 4.93
N VAL A 228 11.02 -2.20 6.23
CA VAL A 228 10.20 -1.23 6.98
C VAL A 228 11.02 0.03 7.19
N LEU A 229 10.63 1.14 6.58
CA LEU A 229 11.38 2.40 6.60
C LEU A 229 10.51 3.57 7.04
N ASP A 230 11.09 4.46 7.83
CA ASP A 230 10.50 5.77 8.07
C ASP A 230 10.54 6.59 6.76
N LEU A 231 9.36 7.00 6.30
CA LEU A 231 9.15 7.71 5.03
C LEU A 231 8.37 9.03 5.22
N GLU A 232 8.21 9.49 6.46
CA GLU A 232 7.52 10.73 6.78
C GLU A 232 8.42 11.97 6.69
#